data_AF-A0AAJ1F579-F1
#
_entry.id   AF-A0AAJ1F579-F1
#
_cell.length_a   1.000
_cell.length_b   1.000
_cell.length_c   1.000
_cell.angle_alpha   90.00
_cell.angle_beta   90.00
_cell.angle_gamma   90.00
#
_symmetry.space_group_name_H-M   'P 1'
#
loop_
_entity.id
_entity.type
_entity.pdbx_description
1 polymer ?
#
loop_
_entity_poly.entity_id
_entity_poly.type
_entity_poly.pdbx_seq_one_letter_code
_entity_poly.pdbx_strand_id
1 'polypeptide(L)'
;GVCDDYDSALDHTPSDEWMRSSIEIDIEDAEMVEMKVGLAVHEMSRDDLRMDDLDLEGDSKPWDGIPADYIRNYQSLSRGGGDTVSDLMLERVEEIMEEFIDINFPNVNTTTITTVSEIDFKSQPDANCVYSADYDSIDEVNGFDNDPFYPPLCFEAVLQMEVDSESFGLKPETSDINRMMQGLLTMGAALNSDFTASSSPGHSIELSVFPPPYANVQSVESPGATKTRELDGHPQTYSMLEIDNTQAVTEANINAVELVSRLVHRELDTPTASIDSDEPSLVVDLVVDATDPQNSRFDLEIAIHHLGSDTLDEWGAELHDGSFELPWVTSDGIRMLDQEVDEDLTA
;
A
#
# COMPACT_ATOMS: atom_id res chain seq x y z
N GLY A 1 20.45 -31.72 0.38
CA GLY A 1 19.75 -32.85 -0.20
C GLY A 1 20.22 -33.20 -1.58
N VAL A 2 19.24 -33.57 -2.39
CA VAL A 2 19.34 -33.92 -3.82
C VAL A 2 18.47 -32.95 -4.59
N CYS A 3 19.06 -32.28 -5.58
CA CYS A 3 18.30 -31.40 -6.45
C CYS A 3 17.44 -32.19 -7.43
N ASP A 4 16.27 -31.65 -7.76
CA ASP A 4 15.45 -32.05 -8.89
C ASP A 4 16.16 -31.75 -10.23
N ASP A 5 15.76 -32.48 -11.26
CA ASP A 5 16.33 -32.35 -12.60
C ASP A 5 15.88 -31.02 -13.24
N TYR A 6 16.83 -30.26 -13.76
CA TYR A 6 16.50 -29.03 -14.49
C TYR A 6 15.76 -29.33 -15.81
N ASP A 7 14.60 -28.72 -16.00
CA ASP A 7 13.82 -28.71 -17.24
C ASP A 7 13.28 -27.30 -17.51
N SER A 8 13.78 -26.64 -18.56
CA SER A 8 13.34 -25.30 -18.96
C SER A 8 11.86 -25.23 -19.37
N ALA A 9 11.18 -26.35 -19.58
CA ALA A 9 9.75 -26.38 -19.81
C ALA A 9 8.91 -26.17 -18.54
N LEU A 10 9.51 -26.36 -17.35
CA LEU A 10 8.92 -26.05 -16.05
C LEU A 10 9.18 -24.60 -15.63
N ASP A 11 10.14 -23.95 -16.30
CA ASP A 11 10.40 -22.54 -16.12
C ASP A 11 9.24 -21.71 -16.69
N HIS A 12 8.67 -20.87 -15.83
CA HIS A 12 7.56 -20.00 -16.18
C HIS A 12 8.01 -18.59 -16.58
N THR A 13 9.31 -18.31 -16.63
CA THR A 13 9.86 -17.02 -17.05
C THR A 13 10.82 -17.19 -18.24
N PRO A 14 10.97 -16.19 -19.12
CA PRO A 14 12.07 -16.13 -20.08
C PRO A 14 13.29 -15.36 -19.53
N SER A 15 13.18 -14.79 -18.33
CA SER A 15 14.26 -14.10 -17.61
C SER A 15 15.11 -15.09 -16.80
N ASP A 16 16.20 -14.63 -16.23
CA ASP A 16 17.02 -15.37 -15.25
C ASP A 16 16.53 -15.21 -13.80
N GLU A 17 15.35 -14.64 -13.61
CA GLU A 17 14.70 -14.44 -12.32
C GLU A 17 13.22 -14.81 -12.41
N TRP A 18 12.71 -15.41 -11.35
CA TRP A 18 11.29 -15.67 -11.18
C TRP A 18 10.88 -15.44 -9.73
N MET A 19 10.13 -14.36 -9.50
CA MET A 19 9.69 -13.97 -8.17
C MET A 19 8.24 -13.51 -8.16
N ARG A 20 7.56 -13.75 -7.05
CA ARG A 20 6.19 -13.27 -6.80
C ARG A 20 6.15 -12.49 -5.50
N SER A 21 5.68 -11.25 -5.55
CA SER A 21 5.62 -10.37 -4.39
C SER A 21 4.18 -10.06 -4.00
N SER A 22 3.89 -10.12 -2.71
CA SER A 22 2.65 -9.67 -2.09
C SER A 22 2.97 -8.47 -1.21
N ILE A 23 2.47 -7.30 -1.58
CA ILE A 23 2.66 -6.04 -0.87
C ILE A 23 1.32 -5.64 -0.27
N GLU A 24 1.22 -5.65 1.05
CA GLU A 24 0.03 -5.22 1.77
C GLU A 24 0.34 -3.93 2.52
N ILE A 25 -0.44 -2.88 2.27
CA ILE A 25 -0.39 -1.62 3.02
C ILE A 25 -1.68 -1.55 3.82
N ASP A 26 -1.59 -1.67 5.14
CA ASP A 26 -2.71 -1.46 6.06
C ASP A 26 -2.57 -0.10 6.73
N ILE A 27 -3.50 0.80 6.39
CA ILE A 27 -3.59 2.11 7.02
C ILE A 27 -4.38 1.90 8.32
N GLU A 28 -3.70 1.78 9.45
CA GLU A 28 -4.38 1.57 10.74
C GLU A 28 -5.25 2.77 11.10
N ASP A 29 -4.68 3.96 10.92
CA ASP A 29 -5.33 5.25 11.11
C ASP A 29 -4.61 6.36 10.32
N ALA A 30 -4.92 7.62 10.60
CA ALA A 30 -4.30 8.76 9.90
C ALA A 30 -2.84 9.01 10.27
N GLU A 31 -2.35 8.38 11.35
CA GLU A 31 -1.03 8.59 11.92
C GLU A 31 -0.13 7.37 11.71
N MET A 32 -0.70 6.18 11.51
CA MET A 32 0.03 4.93 11.41
C MET A 32 -0.32 4.15 10.14
N VAL A 33 0.74 3.76 9.43
CA VAL A 33 0.66 2.86 8.27
C VAL A 33 1.58 1.67 8.51
N GLU A 34 1.05 0.47 8.34
CA GLU A 34 1.81 -0.78 8.33
C GLU A 34 1.97 -1.26 6.88
N MET A 35 3.20 -1.58 6.49
CA MET A 35 3.51 -2.18 5.19
C MET A 35 4.11 -3.56 5.42
N LYS A 36 3.54 -4.56 4.77
CA LYS A 36 4.00 -5.94 4.77
C LYS A 36 4.40 -6.35 3.36
N VAL A 37 5.64 -6.78 3.19
CA VAL A 37 6.18 -7.24 1.91
C VAL A 37 6.52 -8.72 2.05
N GLY A 38 5.78 -9.57 1.34
CA GLY A 38 6.09 -10.99 1.15
C GLY A 38 6.72 -11.20 -0.22
N LEU A 39 7.83 -11.94 -0.28
CA LEU A 39 8.52 -12.31 -1.51
C LEU A 39 8.67 -13.83 -1.60
N ALA A 40 8.10 -14.44 -2.64
CA ALA A 40 8.29 -15.84 -3.01
C ALA A 40 9.27 -15.93 -4.18
N VAL A 41 10.41 -16.59 -3.96
CA VAL A 41 11.50 -16.74 -4.92
C VAL A 41 11.47 -18.16 -5.48
N HIS A 42 11.23 -18.27 -6.78
CA HIS A 42 11.30 -19.52 -7.54
C HIS A 42 12.65 -19.68 -8.25
N GLU A 43 13.22 -18.56 -8.70
CA GLU A 43 14.51 -18.52 -9.40
C GLU A 43 15.20 -17.16 -9.15
N MET A 44 16.53 -17.16 -9.06
CA MET A 44 17.36 -15.96 -8.98
C MET A 44 18.45 -15.95 -10.05
N SER A 45 19.01 -14.77 -10.34
CA SER A 45 20.15 -14.69 -11.25
C SER A 45 21.36 -15.46 -10.71
N ARG A 46 22.06 -16.17 -11.60
CA ARG A 46 23.33 -16.83 -11.25
C ARG A 46 24.41 -15.82 -10.92
N ASP A 47 24.41 -14.66 -11.55
CA ASP A 47 25.43 -13.62 -11.32
C ASP A 47 25.31 -13.07 -9.89
N ASP A 48 24.08 -12.82 -9.43
CA ASP A 48 23.78 -12.33 -8.07
C ASP A 48 24.30 -13.29 -6.99
N LEU A 49 24.10 -14.60 -7.17
CA LEU A 49 24.60 -15.62 -6.26
C LEU A 49 26.05 -16.04 -6.56
N ARG A 50 26.65 -15.46 -7.60
CA ARG A 50 27.96 -15.80 -8.16
C ARG A 50 28.07 -17.27 -8.53
N MET A 51 27.04 -17.93 -9.04
CA MET A 51 26.97 -19.38 -9.32
C MET A 51 27.10 -19.72 -10.81
N ASP A 52 27.74 -18.88 -11.62
CA ASP A 52 27.92 -19.08 -13.07
C ASP A 52 28.70 -20.36 -13.44
N ASP A 53 29.49 -20.88 -12.49
CA ASP A 53 30.27 -22.09 -12.65
C ASP A 53 29.49 -23.38 -12.40
N LEU A 54 28.25 -23.27 -11.88
CA LEU A 54 27.40 -24.40 -11.62
C LEU A 54 26.72 -24.89 -12.92
N ASP A 55 26.92 -26.16 -13.22
CA ASP A 55 26.18 -26.88 -14.25
C ASP A 55 24.90 -27.42 -13.62
N LEU A 56 23.73 -26.91 -14.04
CA LEU A 56 22.42 -27.41 -13.57
C LEU A 56 21.99 -28.67 -14.32
N GLU A 57 22.83 -29.18 -15.24
CA GLU A 57 22.52 -30.31 -16.12
C GLU A 57 21.27 -30.03 -16.98
N GLY A 58 20.57 -31.07 -17.42
CA GLY A 58 19.33 -30.95 -18.19
C GLY A 58 19.48 -30.20 -19.53
N ASP A 59 18.52 -29.32 -19.81
CA ASP A 59 18.55 -28.40 -20.94
C ASP A 59 18.90 -26.95 -20.55
N SER A 60 19.45 -26.77 -19.33
CA SER A 60 19.88 -25.49 -18.80
C SER A 60 20.98 -24.86 -19.67
N LYS A 61 21.00 -23.53 -19.65
CA LYS A 61 21.95 -22.69 -20.38
C LYS A 61 22.65 -21.75 -19.40
N PRO A 62 23.81 -21.20 -19.78
CA PRO A 62 24.59 -20.33 -18.88
C PRO A 62 23.91 -19.02 -18.47
N TRP A 63 22.81 -18.64 -19.12
CA TRP A 63 22.06 -17.41 -18.84
C TRP A 63 20.69 -17.68 -18.23
N ASP A 64 20.34 -18.94 -17.99
CA ASP A 64 19.14 -19.27 -17.22
C ASP A 64 19.47 -19.02 -15.75
N GLY A 65 18.48 -18.70 -14.93
CA GLY A 65 18.69 -18.45 -13.51
C GLY A 65 19.03 -19.74 -12.75
N ILE A 66 19.05 -19.63 -11.43
CA ILE A 66 19.22 -20.76 -10.51
C ILE A 66 17.92 -21.00 -9.74
N PRO A 67 17.29 -22.18 -9.88
CA PRO A 67 16.04 -22.49 -9.19
C PRO A 67 16.18 -22.59 -7.68
N ALA A 68 15.06 -22.40 -6.96
CA ALA A 68 14.98 -22.41 -5.50
C ALA A 68 15.58 -23.67 -4.86
N ASP A 69 15.37 -24.84 -5.47
CA ASP A 69 15.93 -26.11 -4.99
C ASP A 69 17.47 -26.14 -5.02
N TYR A 70 18.07 -25.64 -6.10
CA TYR A 70 19.52 -25.51 -6.17
C TYR A 70 20.03 -24.50 -5.13
N ILE A 71 19.37 -23.37 -4.97
CA ILE A 71 19.73 -22.37 -3.95
C ILE A 71 19.74 -23.04 -2.56
N ARG A 72 18.69 -23.80 -2.20
CA ARG A 72 18.61 -24.56 -0.94
C ARG A 72 19.79 -25.51 -0.75
N ASN A 73 20.11 -26.29 -1.78
CA ASN A 73 21.17 -27.28 -1.71
C ASN A 73 22.58 -26.66 -1.59
N TYR A 74 22.77 -25.44 -2.09
CA TYR A 74 24.05 -24.75 -2.10
C TYR A 74 24.16 -23.58 -1.12
N GLN A 75 23.22 -23.38 -0.20
CA GLN A 75 23.21 -22.26 0.77
C GLN A 75 24.56 -22.04 1.47
N SER A 76 25.24 -23.11 1.89
CA SER A 76 26.51 -23.05 2.64
C SER A 76 27.77 -22.96 1.75
N LEU A 77 27.60 -22.96 0.42
CA LEU A 77 28.70 -22.85 -0.52
C LEU A 77 29.33 -21.46 -0.42
N SER A 78 30.61 -21.41 -0.08
CA SER A 78 31.35 -20.14 -0.03
C SER A 78 31.64 -19.64 -1.45
N ARG A 79 31.30 -18.37 -1.71
CA ARG A 79 31.50 -17.71 -3.01
C ARG A 79 32.62 -16.66 -2.98
N GLY A 80 33.51 -16.75 -2.00
CA GLY A 80 34.61 -15.80 -1.78
C GLY A 80 34.18 -14.58 -0.96
N GLY A 81 35.15 -13.76 -0.52
CA GLY A 81 34.87 -12.58 0.30
C GLY A 81 34.52 -12.85 1.78
N GLY A 82 34.12 -14.09 2.09
CA GLY A 82 33.57 -14.46 3.40
C GLY A 82 32.10 -14.86 3.29
N ASP A 83 31.47 -14.54 2.16
CA ASP A 83 30.04 -14.70 1.92
C ASP A 83 29.72 -16.11 1.38
N THR A 84 28.57 -16.61 1.80
CA THR A 84 27.94 -17.83 1.30
C THR A 84 26.83 -17.50 0.31
N VAL A 85 26.34 -18.49 -0.43
CA VAL A 85 25.16 -18.32 -1.30
C VAL A 85 23.97 -17.79 -0.50
N SER A 86 23.80 -18.24 0.75
CA SER A 86 22.74 -17.73 1.63
C SER A 86 22.91 -16.25 1.96
N ASP A 87 24.14 -15.76 2.11
CA ASP A 87 24.39 -14.35 2.43
C ASP A 87 24.09 -13.46 1.20
N LEU A 88 24.56 -13.88 0.02
CA LEU A 88 24.29 -13.17 -1.25
C LEU A 88 22.80 -13.17 -1.61
N MET A 89 22.11 -14.28 -1.34
CA MET A 89 20.66 -14.37 -1.54
C MET A 89 19.92 -13.40 -0.62
N LEU A 90 20.30 -13.31 0.66
CA LEU A 90 19.67 -12.37 1.59
C LEU A 90 19.95 -10.92 1.18
N GLU A 91 21.18 -10.59 0.77
CA GLU A 91 21.53 -9.26 0.24
C GLU A 91 20.65 -8.90 -0.98
N ARG A 92 20.47 -9.83 -1.91
CA ARG A 92 19.60 -9.61 -3.09
C ARG A 92 18.13 -9.43 -2.72
N VAL A 93 17.62 -10.21 -1.77
CA VAL A 93 16.25 -10.04 -1.25
C VAL A 93 16.09 -8.70 -0.54
N GLU A 94 17.09 -8.27 0.23
CA GLU A 94 17.12 -6.95 0.87
C GLU A 94 17.02 -5.83 -0.16
N GLU A 95 17.82 -5.86 -1.22
CA GLU A 95 17.77 -4.88 -2.31
C GLU A 95 16.39 -4.80 -2.98
N ILE A 96 15.78 -5.96 -3.28
CA ILE A 96 14.45 -6.02 -3.92
C ILE A 96 13.37 -5.47 -2.99
N MET A 97 13.39 -5.82 -1.71
CA MET A 97 12.43 -5.30 -0.75
C MET A 97 12.61 -3.79 -0.50
N GLU A 98 13.86 -3.32 -0.45
CA GLU A 98 14.21 -1.90 -0.34
C GLU A 98 13.66 -1.09 -1.52
N GLU A 99 13.75 -1.61 -2.74
CA GLU A 99 13.19 -0.94 -3.93
C GLU A 99 11.68 -0.66 -3.78
N PHE A 100 10.91 -1.62 -3.27
CA PHE A 100 9.46 -1.42 -3.05
C PHE A 100 9.15 -0.38 -1.99
N ILE A 101 9.95 -0.37 -0.93
CA ILE A 101 9.79 0.53 0.21
C ILE A 101 10.16 1.96 -0.22
N ASP A 102 11.29 2.13 -0.90
CA ASP A 102 11.78 3.44 -1.34
C ASP A 102 10.86 4.12 -2.35
N ILE A 103 10.16 3.35 -3.20
CA ILE A 103 9.20 3.89 -4.18
C ILE A 103 8.07 4.66 -3.48
N ASN A 104 7.55 4.14 -2.37
CA ASN A 104 6.41 4.74 -1.65
C ASN A 104 6.86 5.56 -0.43
N PHE A 105 8.00 5.22 0.18
CA PHE A 105 8.44 5.70 1.49
C PHE A 105 9.97 5.91 1.56
N PRO A 106 10.54 6.87 0.81
CA PRO A 106 12.00 7.02 0.58
C PRO A 106 12.85 7.41 1.80
N ASN A 107 12.25 7.59 2.98
CA ASN A 107 12.95 7.98 4.21
C ASN A 107 12.83 6.94 5.33
N VAL A 108 12.25 5.78 5.04
CA VAL A 108 12.01 4.73 6.02
C VAL A 108 13.15 3.72 5.92
N ASN A 109 13.85 3.49 7.03
CA ASN A 109 14.84 2.41 7.08
C ASN A 109 14.13 1.07 7.18
N THR A 110 14.63 0.09 6.43
CA THR A 110 14.11 -1.26 6.41
C THR A 110 14.29 -1.98 7.75
N THR A 111 13.30 -2.80 8.09
CA THR A 111 13.31 -3.72 9.24
C THR A 111 13.96 -5.05 8.87
N THR A 112 14.15 -5.90 9.88
CA THR A 112 14.72 -7.24 9.71
C THR A 112 13.85 -8.12 8.80
N ILE A 113 14.43 -8.61 7.72
CA ILE A 113 13.82 -9.62 6.85
C ILE A 113 13.82 -10.97 7.56
N THR A 114 12.70 -11.69 7.47
CA THR A 114 12.54 -13.01 8.06
C THR A 114 12.09 -14.03 7.02
N THR A 115 12.47 -15.30 7.20
CA THR A 115 11.96 -16.39 6.37
C THR A 115 10.62 -16.87 6.89
N VAL A 116 9.64 -17.07 6.00
CA VAL A 116 8.30 -17.54 6.33
C VAL A 116 7.96 -18.83 5.61
N SER A 117 7.00 -19.60 6.13
CA SER A 117 6.57 -20.87 5.53
C SER A 117 5.46 -20.70 4.49
N GLU A 118 4.81 -19.55 4.45
CA GLU A 118 3.69 -19.27 3.56
C GLU A 118 3.63 -17.77 3.25
N ILE A 119 3.24 -17.43 2.03
CA ILE A 119 2.89 -16.06 1.62
C ILE A 119 1.49 -16.07 1.05
N ASP A 120 0.63 -15.24 1.64
CA ASP A 120 -0.75 -15.08 1.23
C ASP A 120 -0.84 -14.12 0.03
N PHE A 121 -1.56 -14.52 -1.00
CA PHE A 121 -1.90 -13.69 -2.14
C PHE A 121 -3.42 -13.51 -2.23
N LYS A 122 -3.90 -12.31 -2.60
CA LYS A 122 -5.33 -12.03 -2.69
C LYS A 122 -5.92 -12.35 -4.07
N SER A 123 -5.13 -12.35 -5.15
CA SER A 123 -5.63 -12.69 -6.50
C SER A 123 -5.24 -14.08 -6.99
N GLN A 124 -4.24 -14.69 -6.37
CA GLN A 124 -3.63 -15.93 -6.82
C GLN A 124 -3.43 -16.90 -5.63
N PRO A 125 -3.15 -18.19 -5.88
CA PRO A 125 -2.94 -19.15 -4.80
C PRO A 125 -1.73 -18.78 -3.94
N ASP A 126 -1.86 -19.06 -2.65
CA ASP A 126 -0.82 -18.87 -1.63
C ASP A 126 0.42 -19.71 -1.96
N ALA A 127 1.58 -19.14 -1.70
CA ALA A 127 2.85 -19.83 -1.90
C ALA A 127 3.22 -20.58 -0.62
N ASN A 128 3.33 -21.91 -0.70
CA ASN A 128 3.80 -22.75 0.40
C ASN A 128 5.30 -23.01 0.23
N CYS A 129 6.08 -22.69 1.25
CA CYS A 129 7.52 -22.49 1.11
C CYS A 129 8.30 -23.46 1.98
N VAL A 130 9.42 -23.95 1.45
CA VAL A 130 10.33 -24.85 2.18
C VAL A 130 11.74 -24.28 2.05
N TYR A 131 12.42 -24.15 3.19
CA TYR A 131 13.80 -23.67 3.24
C TYR A 131 14.82 -24.81 3.39
N SER A 132 14.37 -25.99 3.86
CA SER A 132 15.24 -27.14 4.09
C SER A 132 15.49 -27.89 2.79
N ALA A 133 16.76 -28.07 2.45
CA ALA A 133 17.22 -28.86 1.31
C ALA A 133 17.07 -30.39 1.51
N ASP A 134 16.21 -30.87 2.42
CA ASP A 134 16.02 -32.31 2.64
C ASP A 134 14.52 -32.69 2.48
N TYR A 135 13.70 -31.73 2.05
CA TYR A 135 12.23 -31.80 2.05
C TYR A 135 11.64 -31.05 0.86
N ASP A 136 12.34 -31.08 -0.26
CA ASP A 136 12.03 -30.25 -1.42
C ASP A 136 11.96 -31.02 -2.75
N SER A 137 12.56 -32.21 -2.85
CA SER A 137 12.55 -33.00 -4.08
C SER A 137 11.78 -34.33 -3.99
N ILE A 138 11.43 -34.88 -5.16
CA ILE A 138 10.77 -36.19 -5.27
C ILE A 138 11.64 -37.34 -4.74
N ASP A 139 12.97 -37.20 -4.86
CA ASP A 139 13.94 -38.21 -4.44
C ASP A 139 14.12 -38.26 -2.91
N GLU A 140 13.62 -37.25 -2.21
CA GLU A 140 13.72 -37.12 -0.75
C GLU A 140 12.38 -37.41 -0.06
N VAL A 141 11.30 -36.84 -0.60
CA VAL A 141 9.96 -36.94 -0.02
C VAL A 141 8.97 -37.41 -1.08
N ASN A 142 8.41 -38.60 -0.85
CA ASN A 142 7.38 -39.15 -1.71
C ASN A 142 6.11 -38.29 -1.71
N GLY A 143 5.76 -37.72 -2.87
CA GLY A 143 4.59 -36.86 -3.05
C GLY A 143 4.91 -35.46 -3.60
N PHE A 144 6.19 -35.09 -3.71
CA PHE A 144 6.64 -33.95 -4.51
C PHE A 144 6.79 -34.34 -5.98
N ASP A 145 6.60 -33.37 -6.87
CA ASP A 145 6.91 -33.50 -8.29
C ASP A 145 8.42 -33.21 -8.49
N ASN A 146 8.99 -33.69 -9.60
CA ASN A 146 10.37 -33.36 -9.99
C ASN A 146 10.36 -31.98 -10.64
N ASP A 147 10.44 -30.92 -9.84
CA ASP A 147 10.33 -29.53 -10.29
C ASP A 147 11.26 -28.63 -9.47
N PRO A 148 12.41 -28.20 -10.04
CA PRO A 148 13.43 -27.48 -9.30
C PRO A 148 13.01 -26.05 -8.89
N PHE A 149 11.94 -25.51 -9.48
CA PHE A 149 11.41 -24.17 -9.17
C PHE A 149 10.43 -24.19 -7.99
N TYR A 150 9.99 -25.38 -7.56
CA TYR A 150 9.06 -25.56 -6.45
C TYR A 150 9.64 -26.48 -5.37
N PRO A 151 9.22 -26.33 -4.10
CA PRO A 151 8.54 -25.15 -3.54
C PRO A 151 9.44 -23.89 -3.60
N PRO A 152 8.90 -22.66 -3.54
CA PRO A 152 9.71 -21.45 -3.48
C PRO A 152 10.38 -21.22 -2.12
N LEU A 153 11.34 -20.30 -2.08
CA LEU A 153 11.89 -19.69 -0.87
C LEU A 153 11.11 -18.41 -0.54
N CYS A 154 10.69 -18.24 0.72
CA CYS A 154 9.82 -17.13 1.09
C CYS A 154 10.37 -16.26 2.19
N PHE A 155 10.27 -14.96 1.97
CA PHE A 155 10.76 -13.92 2.83
C PHE A 155 9.66 -12.92 3.13
N GLU A 156 9.71 -12.34 4.31
CA GLU A 156 8.74 -11.34 4.77
C GLU A 156 9.46 -10.21 5.51
N ALA A 157 9.08 -8.99 5.19
CA ALA A 157 9.43 -7.77 5.92
C ALA A 157 8.15 -7.05 6.35
N VAL A 158 8.15 -6.53 7.58
CA VAL A 158 7.05 -5.73 8.13
C VAL A 158 7.61 -4.40 8.60
N LEU A 159 7.07 -3.32 8.07
CA LEU A 159 7.42 -1.94 8.38
C LEU A 159 6.24 -1.25 9.01
N GLN A 160 6.50 -0.49 10.06
CA GLN A 160 5.53 0.40 10.67
C GLN A 160 6.05 1.82 10.55
N MET A 161 5.18 2.72 10.11
CA MET A 161 5.52 4.09 9.78
C MET A 161 4.56 5.04 10.45
N GLU A 162 5.12 6.09 11.02
CA GLU A 162 4.38 7.20 11.61
C GLU A 162 4.30 8.34 10.59
N VAL A 163 3.09 8.81 10.34
CA VAL A 163 2.79 9.92 9.43
C VAL A 163 2.98 11.22 10.20
N ASP A 164 3.83 12.11 9.68
CA ASP A 164 4.13 13.38 10.34
C ASP A 164 2.95 14.37 10.24
N SER A 165 2.40 14.74 11.40
CA SER A 165 1.35 15.76 11.55
C SER A 165 1.67 17.13 10.95
N GLU A 166 2.96 17.50 10.87
CA GLU A 166 3.38 18.75 10.23
C GLU A 166 3.08 18.74 8.72
N SER A 167 3.07 17.56 8.08
CA SER A 167 2.74 17.39 6.66
C SER A 167 1.29 17.77 6.34
N PHE A 168 0.41 17.76 7.35
CA PHE A 168 -0.99 18.15 7.26
C PHE A 168 -1.26 19.56 7.80
N GLY A 169 -0.22 20.33 8.15
CA GLY A 169 -0.36 21.70 8.69
C GLY A 169 -0.96 21.75 10.09
N LEU A 170 -0.85 20.64 10.84
CA LEU A 170 -1.50 20.49 12.14
C LEU A 170 -0.57 20.87 13.30
N LYS A 171 -1.14 21.28 14.44
CA LYS A 171 -0.37 21.66 15.63
C LYS A 171 0.11 20.41 16.39
N PRO A 172 1.43 20.24 16.62
CA PRO A 172 1.96 19.04 17.27
C PRO A 172 1.48 18.85 18.73
N GLU A 173 0.94 19.89 19.38
CA GLU A 173 0.48 19.81 20.78
C GLU A 173 -1.04 19.63 20.96
N THR A 174 -1.86 19.75 19.90
CA THR A 174 -3.33 19.63 19.97
C THR A 174 -3.96 18.76 18.88
N SER A 175 -3.20 18.39 17.86
CA SER A 175 -3.65 17.66 16.68
C SER A 175 -3.92 16.19 16.97
N ASP A 176 -5.14 15.74 16.68
CA ASP A 176 -5.50 14.33 16.47
C ASP A 176 -5.89 14.19 14.99
N ILE A 177 -4.91 13.81 14.15
CA ILE A 177 -5.11 13.73 12.69
C ILE A 177 -6.21 12.72 12.39
N ASN A 178 -6.22 11.64 13.17
CA ASN A 178 -7.17 10.55 13.02
C ASN A 178 -8.60 11.01 13.27
N ARG A 179 -8.82 11.78 14.33
CA ARG A 179 -10.13 12.40 14.62
C ARG A 179 -10.55 13.36 13.53
N MET A 180 -9.62 14.17 13.01
CA MET A 180 -9.90 15.09 11.91
C MET A 180 -10.32 14.32 10.66
N MET A 181 -9.53 13.34 10.21
CA MET A 181 -9.83 12.54 9.02
C MET A 181 -11.15 11.79 9.16
N GLN A 182 -11.39 11.13 10.29
CA GLN A 182 -12.66 10.47 10.56
C GLN A 182 -13.83 11.47 10.52
N GLY A 183 -13.66 12.66 11.10
CA GLY A 183 -14.67 13.72 11.10
C GLY A 183 -14.98 14.24 9.70
N LEU A 184 -13.95 14.51 8.89
CA LEU A 184 -14.10 14.97 7.50
C LEU A 184 -14.84 13.93 6.65
N LEU A 185 -14.40 12.67 6.69
CA LEU A 185 -15.07 11.60 5.95
C LEU A 185 -16.52 11.45 6.42
N THR A 186 -16.78 11.46 7.73
CA THR A 186 -18.15 11.41 8.27
C THR A 186 -19.02 12.58 7.78
N MET A 187 -18.43 13.74 7.51
CA MET A 187 -19.13 14.90 6.93
C MET A 187 -19.41 14.77 5.42
N GLY A 188 -18.89 13.74 4.76
CA GLY A 188 -19.05 13.51 3.32
C GLY A 188 -17.81 13.84 2.50
N ALA A 189 -16.68 14.14 3.14
CA ALA A 189 -15.42 14.32 2.43
C ALA A 189 -15.01 13.03 1.69
N ALA A 190 -14.22 13.20 0.66
CA ALA A 190 -13.47 12.12 0.04
C ALA A 190 -11.97 12.44 0.06
N LEU A 191 -11.16 11.40 0.14
CA LEU A 191 -9.70 11.50 0.10
C LEU A 191 -9.19 10.66 -1.07
N ASN A 192 -8.25 11.20 -1.84
CA ASN A 192 -7.52 10.40 -2.82
C ASN A 192 -6.25 9.83 -2.18
N SER A 193 -5.96 8.56 -2.46
CA SER A 193 -4.81 7.81 -1.96
C SER A 193 -4.09 7.16 -3.13
N ASP A 194 -2.80 7.46 -3.22
CA ASP A 194 -1.95 7.14 -4.35
C ASP A 194 -0.75 6.31 -3.89
N PHE A 195 -0.57 5.14 -4.51
CA PHE A 195 0.58 4.26 -4.27
C PHE A 195 1.18 3.83 -5.59
N THR A 196 2.51 3.73 -5.66
CA THR A 196 3.20 3.32 -6.88
C THR A 196 3.79 1.93 -6.71
N ALA A 197 3.66 1.10 -7.74
CA ALA A 197 4.33 -0.19 -7.84
C ALA A 197 5.04 -0.32 -9.20
N SER A 198 6.19 -0.99 -9.19
CA SER A 198 6.97 -1.31 -10.39
C SER A 198 7.48 -2.73 -10.26
N SER A 199 7.52 -3.50 -11.36
CA SER A 199 7.94 -4.90 -11.35
C SER A 199 9.04 -5.15 -12.37
N SER A 200 10.14 -5.76 -11.95
CA SER A 200 11.22 -6.21 -12.82
C SER A 200 10.79 -7.35 -13.76
N PRO A 201 11.54 -7.66 -14.83
CA PRO A 201 11.24 -8.79 -15.70
C PRO A 201 11.33 -10.10 -14.92
N GLY A 202 10.43 -11.05 -15.18
CA GLY A 202 10.36 -12.29 -14.42
C GLY A 202 9.62 -12.18 -13.08
N HIS A 203 9.25 -10.97 -12.67
CA HIS A 203 8.55 -10.73 -11.42
C HIS A 203 7.05 -10.51 -11.64
N SER A 204 6.24 -10.90 -10.67
CA SER A 204 4.84 -10.46 -10.55
C SER A 204 4.60 -9.85 -9.18
N ILE A 205 3.84 -8.76 -9.13
CA ILE A 205 3.55 -8.04 -7.90
C ILE A 205 2.05 -7.89 -7.74
N GLU A 206 1.62 -8.11 -6.51
CA GLU A 206 0.29 -7.82 -6.03
C GLU A 206 0.37 -6.76 -4.95
N LEU A 207 -0.15 -5.56 -5.20
CA LEU A 207 -0.25 -4.47 -4.22
C LEU A 207 -1.70 -4.38 -3.73
N SER A 208 -1.92 -4.59 -2.44
CA SER A 208 -3.21 -4.42 -1.77
C SER A 208 -3.11 -3.30 -0.75
N VAL A 209 -3.99 -2.30 -0.86
CA VAL A 209 -4.03 -1.14 0.05
C VAL A 209 -5.37 -1.15 0.78
N PHE A 210 -5.30 -1.34 2.09
CA PHE A 210 -6.43 -1.36 2.98
C PHE A 210 -6.63 0.01 3.63
N PRO A 211 -7.81 0.62 3.48
CA PRO A 211 -8.09 1.90 4.10
C PRO A 211 -8.34 1.73 5.62
N PRO A 212 -8.29 2.82 6.39
CA PRO A 212 -8.53 2.76 7.83
C PRO A 212 -9.95 2.25 8.15
N PRO A 213 -10.19 1.74 9.36
CA PRO A 213 -11.43 1.05 9.71
C PRO A 213 -12.72 1.86 9.48
N TYR A 214 -12.62 3.19 9.49
CA TYR A 214 -13.71 4.15 9.25
C TYR A 214 -13.87 4.56 7.78
N ALA A 215 -13.10 3.99 6.85
CA ALA A 215 -13.12 4.32 5.44
C ALA A 215 -13.32 3.08 4.54
N ASN A 216 -13.84 3.36 3.35
CA ASN A 216 -14.07 2.43 2.25
C ASN A 216 -13.49 3.02 0.96
N VAL A 217 -12.93 2.17 0.11
CA VAL A 217 -12.59 2.55 -1.26
C VAL A 217 -13.87 2.63 -2.10
N GLN A 218 -14.21 3.81 -2.60
CA GLN A 218 -15.35 4.06 -3.49
C GLN A 218 -15.02 3.72 -4.95
N SER A 219 -13.85 4.13 -5.42
CA SER A 219 -13.40 3.90 -6.79
C SER A 219 -11.89 3.78 -6.85
N VAL A 220 -11.41 3.05 -7.86
CA VAL A 220 -9.99 2.88 -8.17
C VAL A 220 -9.81 3.14 -9.65
N GLU A 221 -8.76 3.87 -10.03
CA GLU A 221 -8.44 4.10 -11.43
C GLU A 221 -7.86 2.84 -12.08
N SER A 222 -8.09 2.68 -13.39
CA SER A 222 -7.49 1.59 -14.15
C SER A 222 -5.96 1.76 -14.20
N PRO A 223 -5.15 0.70 -13.99
CA PRO A 223 -5.52 -0.72 -14.03
C PRO A 223 -5.89 -1.35 -12.68
N GLY A 224 -5.95 -0.57 -11.60
CA GLY A 224 -6.36 -1.07 -10.29
C GLY A 224 -7.82 -1.52 -10.24
N ALA A 225 -8.16 -2.25 -9.19
CA ALA A 225 -9.49 -2.78 -8.95
C ALA A 225 -9.90 -2.63 -7.48
N THR A 226 -11.20 -2.45 -7.25
CA THR A 226 -11.78 -2.51 -5.90
C THR A 226 -12.10 -3.95 -5.53
N LYS A 227 -11.70 -4.36 -4.32
CA LYS A 227 -12.00 -5.66 -3.73
C LYS A 227 -12.74 -5.46 -2.40
N THR A 228 -13.14 -6.55 -1.75
CA THR A 228 -13.89 -6.50 -0.49
C THR A 228 -13.36 -7.53 0.48
N ARG A 229 -13.12 -7.11 1.72
CA ARG A 229 -12.81 -7.97 2.87
C ARG A 229 -13.91 -7.88 3.94
N GLU A 230 -13.95 -8.85 4.84
CA GLU A 230 -14.75 -8.74 6.06
C GLU A 230 -13.89 -8.10 7.16
N LEU A 231 -14.37 -7.01 7.76
CA LEU A 231 -13.74 -6.34 8.90
C LEU A 231 -14.80 -6.10 9.97
N ASP A 232 -14.60 -6.62 11.18
CA ASP A 232 -15.56 -6.52 12.30
C ASP A 232 -16.99 -6.98 11.96
N GLY A 233 -17.11 -8.03 11.15
CA GLY A 233 -18.41 -8.58 10.72
C GLY A 233 -19.13 -7.77 9.65
N HIS A 234 -18.49 -6.75 9.10
CA HIS A 234 -19.05 -5.87 8.07
C HIS A 234 -18.11 -5.80 6.86
N PRO A 235 -18.61 -5.69 5.63
CA PRO A 235 -17.75 -5.55 4.46
C PRO A 235 -16.96 -4.23 4.53
N GLN A 236 -15.70 -4.28 4.10
CA GLN A 236 -14.86 -3.11 3.81
C GLN A 236 -14.31 -3.25 2.40
N THR A 237 -14.39 -2.20 1.60
CA THR A 237 -13.78 -2.16 0.27
C THR A 237 -12.36 -1.63 0.33
N TYR A 238 -11.47 -2.25 -0.44
CA TYR A 238 -10.04 -1.93 -0.49
C TYR A 238 -9.55 -1.89 -1.96
N SER A 239 -8.40 -1.27 -2.21
CA SER A 239 -7.83 -1.11 -3.54
C SER A 239 -6.74 -2.14 -3.78
N MET A 240 -6.64 -2.60 -5.02
CA MET A 240 -5.72 -3.66 -5.40
C MET A 240 -5.16 -3.39 -6.80
N LEU A 241 -3.87 -3.63 -6.98
CA LEU A 241 -3.15 -3.53 -8.23
C LEU A 241 -2.36 -4.82 -8.47
N GLU A 242 -2.43 -5.34 -9.69
CA GLU A 242 -1.70 -6.53 -10.11
C GLU A 242 -0.82 -6.16 -11.31
N ILE A 243 0.47 -6.42 -11.21
CA ILE A 243 1.46 -6.23 -12.28
C ILE A 243 2.12 -7.58 -12.53
N ASP A 244 1.93 -8.15 -13.72
CA ASP A 244 2.57 -9.40 -14.10
C ASP A 244 3.57 -9.16 -15.23
N ASN A 245 4.85 -9.22 -14.89
CA ASN A 245 5.98 -9.12 -15.80
C ASN A 245 6.76 -10.44 -15.91
N THR A 246 6.16 -11.57 -15.51
CA THR A 246 6.80 -12.90 -15.60
C THR A 246 7.19 -13.28 -17.03
N GLN A 247 6.50 -12.74 -18.05
CA GLN A 247 6.82 -12.98 -19.47
C GLN A 247 7.63 -11.85 -20.12
N ALA A 248 8.05 -10.85 -19.36
CA ALA A 248 8.82 -9.72 -19.90
C ALA A 248 10.28 -10.14 -20.15
N VAL A 249 10.83 -9.73 -21.30
CA VAL A 249 12.19 -10.10 -21.74
C VAL A 249 13.15 -8.91 -21.71
N THR A 250 12.64 -7.68 -21.57
CA THR A 250 13.44 -6.46 -21.58
C THR A 250 12.85 -5.41 -20.65
N GLU A 251 13.70 -4.64 -19.98
CA GLU A 251 13.31 -3.52 -19.10
C GLU A 251 12.53 -2.41 -19.81
N ALA A 252 12.62 -2.33 -21.14
CA ALA A 252 11.95 -1.31 -21.95
C ALA A 252 10.41 -1.32 -21.86
N ASN A 253 9.81 -2.32 -21.20
CA ASN A 253 8.37 -2.44 -20.97
C ASN A 253 7.96 -2.25 -19.50
N ILE A 254 8.90 -1.97 -18.59
CA ILE A 254 8.61 -1.76 -17.17
C ILE A 254 8.21 -0.30 -16.99
N ASN A 255 6.93 -0.06 -16.71
CA ASN A 255 6.46 1.25 -16.26
C ASN A 255 6.02 1.10 -14.82
N ALA A 256 6.44 2.05 -13.97
CA ALA A 256 5.79 2.25 -12.70
C ALA A 256 4.30 2.52 -12.94
N VAL A 257 3.45 1.81 -12.20
CA VAL A 257 2.00 1.94 -12.26
C VAL A 257 1.52 2.52 -10.95
N GLU A 258 0.73 3.58 -11.06
CA GLU A 258 0.12 4.25 -9.93
C GLU A 258 -1.26 3.65 -9.64
N LEU A 259 -1.50 3.31 -8.38
CA LEU A 259 -2.78 2.89 -7.82
C LEU A 259 -3.43 4.11 -7.17
N VAL A 260 -4.25 4.81 -7.94
CA VAL A 260 -5.06 5.94 -7.47
C VAL A 260 -6.40 5.43 -6.97
N SER A 261 -6.73 5.70 -5.72
CA SER A 261 -7.95 5.24 -5.07
C SER A 261 -8.67 6.37 -4.33
N ARG A 262 -10.00 6.38 -4.44
CA ARG A 262 -10.86 7.35 -3.76
C ARG A 262 -11.48 6.72 -2.53
N LEU A 263 -11.17 7.28 -1.37
CA LEU A 263 -11.65 6.86 -0.06
C LEU A 263 -12.85 7.70 0.36
N VAL A 264 -13.85 7.05 0.94
CA VAL A 264 -15.06 7.67 1.51
C VAL A 264 -15.36 7.06 2.87
N HIS A 265 -16.24 7.68 3.65
CA HIS A 265 -16.68 7.14 4.93
C HIS A 265 -17.32 5.75 4.82
N ARG A 266 -16.93 4.86 5.74
CA ARG A 266 -17.53 3.54 5.91
C ARG A 266 -18.71 3.65 6.86
N GLU A 267 -19.91 3.71 6.28
CA GLU A 267 -21.16 3.75 7.03
C GLU A 267 -21.42 2.43 7.76
N LEU A 268 -21.32 2.47 9.10
CA LEU A 268 -21.71 1.39 10.00
C LEU A 268 -22.98 1.81 10.74
N ASP A 269 -22.85 2.24 12.00
CA ASP A 269 -23.96 2.77 12.81
C ASP A 269 -24.19 4.28 12.59
N THR A 270 -23.12 5.01 12.26
CA THR A 270 -23.16 6.44 11.98
C THR A 270 -23.29 6.65 10.46
N PRO A 271 -24.36 7.30 9.97
CA PRO A 271 -24.46 7.65 8.55
C PRO A 271 -23.53 8.80 8.20
N THR A 272 -23.12 8.88 6.94
CA THR A 272 -22.44 10.08 6.42
C THR A 272 -23.40 11.26 6.47
N ALA A 273 -22.92 12.43 6.90
CA ALA A 273 -23.72 13.63 6.92
C ALA A 273 -24.15 13.98 5.48
N SER A 274 -25.41 14.39 5.34
CA SER A 274 -25.97 14.88 4.09
C SER A 274 -26.79 16.12 4.39
N ILE A 275 -26.53 17.21 3.69
CA ILE A 275 -27.27 18.46 3.82
C ILE A 275 -28.30 18.53 2.69
N ASP A 276 -29.55 18.86 3.03
CA ASP A 276 -30.57 19.11 2.01
C ASP A 276 -30.25 20.43 1.29
N SER A 277 -30.33 20.43 -0.05
CA SER A 277 -30.11 21.62 -0.86
C SER A 277 -31.03 22.80 -0.52
N ASP A 278 -32.17 22.53 0.14
CA ASP A 278 -33.11 23.56 0.58
C ASP A 278 -32.78 24.15 1.98
N GLU A 279 -31.81 23.58 2.72
CA GLU A 279 -31.38 24.12 4.01
C GLU A 279 -30.48 25.36 3.82
N PRO A 280 -30.73 26.47 4.55
CA PRO A 280 -29.93 27.66 4.40
C PRO A 280 -28.52 27.48 4.99
N SER A 281 -27.50 27.79 4.19
CA SER A 281 -26.10 27.84 4.64
C SER A 281 -25.85 28.96 5.66
N LEU A 282 -26.55 30.09 5.49
CA LEU A 282 -26.41 31.30 6.30
C LEU A 282 -27.79 31.85 6.66
N VAL A 283 -28.02 32.12 7.94
CA VAL A 283 -29.17 32.88 8.44
C VAL A 283 -28.68 34.20 9.03
N VAL A 284 -29.28 35.30 8.57
CA VAL A 284 -28.94 36.66 9.02
C VAL A 284 -30.20 37.33 9.58
N ASP A 285 -30.21 37.53 10.90
CA ASP A 285 -31.30 38.17 11.63
C ASP A 285 -30.88 39.59 12.04
N LEU A 286 -31.51 40.60 11.43
CA LEU A 286 -31.33 42.01 11.78
C LEU A 286 -32.53 42.51 12.58
N VAL A 287 -32.33 42.75 13.87
CA VAL A 287 -33.32 43.38 14.74
C VAL A 287 -33.03 44.87 14.83
N VAL A 288 -33.95 45.68 14.30
CA VAL A 288 -33.88 47.15 14.38
C VAL A 288 -34.84 47.64 15.45
N ASP A 289 -34.30 48.10 16.57
CA ASP A 289 -35.06 48.81 17.58
C ASP A 289 -34.99 50.33 17.32
N ALA A 290 -36.04 50.84 16.67
CA ALA A 290 -36.22 52.26 16.39
C ALA A 290 -37.23 52.93 17.34
N THR A 291 -37.45 52.35 18.53
CA THR A 291 -38.42 52.90 19.50
C THR A 291 -38.04 54.30 19.97
N ASP A 292 -36.73 54.60 20.04
CA ASP A 292 -36.20 55.96 20.20
C ASP A 292 -35.54 56.45 18.89
N PRO A 293 -36.15 57.43 18.18
CA PRO A 293 -35.58 57.98 16.95
C PRO A 293 -34.32 58.82 17.16
N GLN A 294 -33.91 59.10 18.41
CA GLN A 294 -32.63 59.70 18.75
C GLN A 294 -31.57 58.67 19.16
N ASN A 295 -31.95 57.40 19.38
CA ASN A 295 -31.07 56.35 19.84
C ASN A 295 -31.50 54.97 19.31
N SER A 296 -31.47 54.82 17.99
CA SER A 296 -31.83 53.56 17.33
C SER A 296 -30.72 52.52 17.52
N ARG A 297 -31.10 51.28 17.85
CA ARG A 297 -30.19 50.14 18.00
C ARG A 297 -30.39 49.16 16.85
N PHE A 298 -29.27 48.65 16.35
CA PHE A 298 -29.22 47.60 15.34
C PHE A 298 -28.52 46.41 15.97
N ASP A 299 -29.21 45.28 16.09
CA ASP A 299 -28.64 44.01 16.49
C ASP A 299 -28.63 43.09 15.28
N LEU A 300 -27.43 42.61 14.90
CA LEU A 300 -27.23 41.69 13.79
C LEU A 300 -26.76 40.35 14.35
N GLU A 301 -27.52 39.30 14.13
CA GLU A 301 -27.16 37.92 14.43
C GLU A 301 -26.93 37.19 13.12
N ILE A 302 -25.78 36.52 13.00
CA ILE A 302 -25.40 35.74 11.82
C ILE A 302 -25.12 34.32 12.30
N ALA A 303 -25.89 33.36 11.78
CA ALA A 303 -25.68 31.94 12.01
C ALA A 303 -25.20 31.29 10.71
N ILE A 304 -23.99 30.73 10.74
CA ILE A 304 -23.44 29.90 9.66
C ILE A 304 -23.74 28.46 10.03
N HIS A 305 -24.45 27.74 9.17
CA HIS A 305 -24.77 26.32 9.35
C HIS A 305 -23.81 25.42 8.59
N HIS A 306 -23.49 25.78 7.34
CA HIS A 306 -22.49 25.11 6.53
C HIS A 306 -21.92 26.05 5.47
N LEU A 307 -20.72 25.73 4.97
CA LEU A 307 -20.11 26.33 3.79
C LEU A 307 -20.05 25.25 2.70
N GLY A 308 -20.52 25.55 1.49
CA GLY A 308 -20.45 24.61 0.37
C GLY A 308 -19.10 24.68 -0.36
N SER A 309 -18.79 23.65 -1.17
CA SER A 309 -17.55 23.56 -1.95
C SER A 309 -17.25 24.83 -2.75
N ASP A 310 -18.23 25.38 -3.48
CA ASP A 310 -18.02 26.60 -4.29
C ASP A 310 -17.52 27.80 -3.45
N THR A 311 -17.97 27.90 -2.20
CA THR A 311 -17.55 28.96 -1.28
C THR A 311 -16.14 28.69 -0.75
N LEU A 312 -15.84 27.43 -0.42
CA LEU A 312 -14.51 27.02 0.02
C LEU A 312 -13.47 27.24 -1.10
N ASP A 313 -13.81 26.87 -2.32
CA ASP A 313 -12.98 27.08 -3.52
C ASP A 313 -12.76 28.58 -3.79
N GLU A 314 -13.81 29.40 -3.70
CA GLU A 314 -13.69 30.86 -3.87
C GLU A 314 -12.81 31.51 -2.80
N TRP A 315 -12.84 30.96 -1.58
CA TRP A 315 -12.03 31.45 -0.47
C TRP A 315 -10.60 30.87 -0.48
N GLY A 316 -10.30 29.94 -1.39
CA GLY A 316 -9.01 29.27 -1.47
C GLY A 316 -8.74 28.39 -0.25
N ALA A 317 -9.79 27.85 0.38
CA ALA A 317 -9.68 26.91 1.48
C ALA A 317 -9.26 25.54 0.94
N GLU A 318 -7.96 25.35 0.73
CA GLU A 318 -7.36 24.10 0.30
C GLU A 318 -6.78 23.36 1.50
N LEU A 319 -7.39 22.24 1.89
CA LEU A 319 -6.78 21.32 2.84
C LEU A 319 -5.85 20.36 2.08
N HIS A 320 -4.55 20.47 2.33
CA HIS A 320 -3.49 19.56 1.87
C HIS A 320 -3.48 19.28 0.34
N ASP A 321 -2.87 20.18 -0.44
CA ASP A 321 -2.51 20.05 -1.87
C ASP A 321 -3.58 19.44 -2.80
N GLY A 322 -4.87 19.59 -2.46
CA GLY A 322 -6.00 19.07 -3.24
C GLY A 322 -6.32 17.58 -3.06
N SER A 323 -5.70 16.90 -2.09
CA SER A 323 -5.95 15.48 -1.78
C SER A 323 -7.32 15.24 -1.12
N PHE A 324 -7.86 16.25 -0.45
CA PHE A 324 -9.19 16.22 0.18
C PHE A 324 -10.22 16.96 -0.67
N GLU A 325 -11.32 16.28 -0.97
CA GLU A 325 -12.49 16.90 -1.59
C GLU A 325 -13.60 17.05 -0.56
N LEU A 326 -13.92 18.29 -0.21
CA LEU A 326 -14.97 18.63 0.74
C LEU A 326 -16.23 19.12 0.01
N PRO A 327 -17.36 18.39 0.05
CA PRO A 327 -18.59 18.89 -0.55
C PRO A 327 -19.19 20.07 0.25
N TRP A 328 -18.98 20.07 1.56
CA TRP A 328 -19.34 21.14 2.49
C TRP A 328 -18.58 20.99 3.81
N VAL A 329 -18.52 22.07 4.58
CA VAL A 329 -18.05 22.07 5.97
C VAL A 329 -19.15 22.62 6.86
N THR A 330 -19.62 21.83 7.82
CA THR A 330 -20.64 22.28 8.80
C THR A 330 -20.03 23.21 9.84
N SER A 331 -20.86 23.92 10.61
CA SER A 331 -20.38 24.75 11.73
C SER A 331 -19.53 23.98 12.74
N ASP A 332 -19.84 22.70 12.98
CA ASP A 332 -19.04 21.83 13.83
C ASP A 332 -17.74 21.39 13.13
N GLY A 333 -17.76 21.19 11.82
CA GLY A 333 -16.56 20.99 11.01
C GLY A 333 -15.61 22.19 11.04
N ILE A 334 -16.12 23.43 10.96
CA ILE A 334 -15.30 24.65 11.10
C ILE A 334 -14.62 24.68 12.47
N ARG A 335 -15.37 24.36 13.53
CA ARG A 335 -14.83 24.32 14.91
C ARG A 335 -13.80 23.21 15.09
N MET A 336 -13.96 22.08 14.40
CA MET A 336 -12.96 21.02 14.39
C MET A 336 -11.69 21.50 13.68
N LEU A 337 -11.81 22.05 12.47
CA LEU A 337 -10.66 22.54 11.71
C LEU A 337 -9.89 23.65 12.45
N ASP A 338 -10.57 24.61 13.08
CA ASP A 338 -9.94 25.65 13.92
C ASP A 338 -9.16 25.08 15.13
N GLN A 339 -9.60 23.93 15.65
CA GLN A 339 -8.91 23.26 16.75
C GLN A 339 -7.69 22.45 16.29
N GLU A 340 -7.78 21.81 15.13
CA GLU A 340 -6.77 20.86 14.65
C GLU A 340 -5.73 21.51 13.70
N VAL A 341 -6.15 22.44 12.84
CA VAL A 341 -5.36 23.09 11.78
C VAL A 341 -5.03 24.53 12.18
N ASP A 342 -3.79 24.98 12.00
CA ASP A 342 -3.40 26.39 12.24
C ASP A 342 -3.82 27.33 11.09
N GLU A 343 -4.97 27.06 10.47
CA GLU A 343 -5.53 27.93 9.43
C GLU A 343 -6.68 28.74 10.00
N ASP A 344 -6.44 30.05 10.12
CA ASP A 344 -7.48 31.02 10.35
C ASP A 344 -8.34 31.07 9.07
N LEU A 345 -9.50 30.41 9.07
CA LEU A 345 -10.49 30.47 7.97
C LEU A 345 -11.08 31.89 7.77
N THR A 346 -10.55 32.90 8.45
CA THR A 346 -10.92 34.32 8.33
C THR A 346 -9.94 35.09 7.43
N ALA A 347 -9.97 34.78 6.12
CA ALA A 347 -9.37 35.66 5.11
C ALA A 347 -10.24 36.90 4.83
#